data_AF-A0A935KTF5-F1
#
_entry.id   AF-A0A935KTF5-F1
#
_cell.length_a   1.000
_cell.length_b   1.000
_cell.length_c   1.000
_cell.angle_alpha   90.00
_cell.angle_beta   90.00
_cell.angle_gamma   90.00
#
_symmetry.space_group_name_H-M   'P 1'
#
loop_
_entity.id
_entity.type
_entity.pdbx_description
1 polymer ?
#
loop_
_entity_poly.entity_id
_entity_poly.type
_entity_poly.pdbx_seq_one_letter_code
_entity_poly.pdbx_strand_id
1 'polypeptide(L)'
;MAILFLSSLILSGFTFENSGNHKLSFSANSPLDLFGSVKKTEVKKDAGNPESSDWYSEAVSNIQKAEYNVTFSEDMNAFQSPNRANNMRFIYQKNGFTAMLRNNKVALFDESDKAIEEKNKKYKYLDDWKINFNLEGVSKHLNSTIENNYTDFSGNEFNTGNNQISIENVNLRIQYTNDEKGMRQDFIVKNKPEGDGQLRLNINADTELKMITGADALMFKDDKEI
;
A
#
# COMPACT_ATOMS: atom_id res chain seq x y z
N MET A 1 21.01 -4.39 -1.14
CA MET A 1 20.22 -3.91 -2.28
C MET A 1 18.76 -4.37 -2.22
N ALA A 2 17.99 -3.77 -1.30
CA ALA A 2 16.56 -3.68 -1.47
C ALA A 2 16.32 -2.36 -2.20
N ILE A 3 16.17 -2.40 -3.52
CA ILE A 3 15.63 -1.25 -4.24
C ILE A 3 14.14 -1.27 -3.90
N LEU A 4 13.74 -0.44 -2.94
CA LEU A 4 12.33 -0.08 -2.72
C LEU A 4 11.87 0.68 -3.96
N PHE A 5 11.59 -0.05 -5.04
CA PHE A 5 10.51 0.38 -5.90
C PHE A 5 9.27 0.19 -5.03
N LEU A 6 8.70 1.30 -4.54
CA LEU A 6 7.25 1.40 -4.50
C LEU A 6 6.80 1.21 -5.95
N SER A 7 6.81 -0.03 -6.45
CA SER A 7 6.46 -0.40 -7.80
C SER A 7 4.98 -0.09 -7.91
N SER A 8 4.71 1.13 -8.37
CA SER A 8 3.41 1.73 -8.54
C SER A 8 2.70 2.17 -7.24
N LEU A 9 3.29 3.12 -6.50
CA LEU A 9 2.46 4.27 -6.10
C LEU A 9 2.28 5.15 -7.35
N ILE A 10 1.48 4.72 -8.34
CA ILE A 10 1.13 5.56 -9.50
C ILE A 10 0.21 6.67 -8.97
N LEU A 11 0.82 7.76 -8.51
CA LEU A 11 0.21 9.08 -8.52
C LEU A 11 0.53 9.71 -9.87
N SER A 12 -0.08 9.20 -10.95
CA SER A 12 0.01 9.83 -12.26
C SER A 12 -0.62 11.22 -12.20
N GLY A 13 0.10 12.24 -12.67
CA GLY A 13 -0.41 13.61 -12.76
C GLY A 13 -0.13 14.50 -11.54
N PHE A 14 0.81 14.11 -10.67
CA PHE A 14 1.22 14.91 -9.51
C PHE A 14 2.66 15.43 -9.61
N THR A 15 2.88 16.71 -9.32
CA THR A 15 4.22 17.24 -9.04
C THR A 15 4.54 17.11 -7.56
N PHE A 16 5.76 16.65 -7.25
CA PHE A 16 6.26 16.49 -5.89
C PHE A 16 7.06 17.71 -5.45
N GLU A 17 6.70 18.29 -4.31
CA GLU A 17 7.47 19.37 -3.67
C GLU A 17 7.79 18.97 -2.23
N ASN A 18 9.09 18.93 -1.88
CA ASN A 18 9.55 18.69 -0.51
C ASN A 18 9.67 20.05 0.19
N SER A 19 8.83 20.30 1.20
CA SER A 19 8.81 21.56 1.94
C SER A 19 9.69 21.55 3.20
N GLY A 20 10.57 20.55 3.36
CA GLY A 20 11.37 20.33 4.57
C GLY A 20 10.65 19.51 5.64
N ASN A 21 11.42 18.97 6.61
CA ASN A 21 10.94 18.10 7.70
C ASN A 21 9.97 16.98 7.25
N HIS A 22 10.30 16.27 6.16
CA HIS A 22 9.55 15.13 5.65
C HIS A 22 8.10 15.40 5.19
N LYS A 23 7.75 16.68 4.96
CA LYS A 23 6.46 17.08 4.39
C LYS A 23 6.51 17.09 2.87
N LEU A 24 5.49 16.48 2.26
CA LEU A 24 5.32 16.33 0.82
C LEU A 24 4.01 16.99 0.39
N SER A 25 4.07 17.82 -0.64
CA SER A 25 2.89 18.36 -1.32
C SER A 25 2.74 17.73 -2.70
N PHE A 26 1.51 17.35 -3.07
CA PHE A 26 1.17 16.76 -4.37
C PHE A 26 0.15 17.63 -5.08
N SER A 27 0.36 17.97 -6.36
CA SER A 27 -0.60 18.74 -7.16
C SER A 27 -1.17 17.98 -8.36
N ALA A 28 -2.48 17.67 -8.37
CA ALA A 28 -3.10 16.89 -9.45
C ALA A 28 -3.57 17.76 -10.64
N ASN A 29 -3.43 17.24 -11.86
CA ASN A 29 -4.26 17.62 -13.02
C ASN A 29 -5.34 16.53 -13.27
N SER A 30 -6.57 16.94 -13.63
CA SER A 30 -7.85 16.19 -13.56
C SER A 30 -7.90 14.78 -14.20
N PRO A 31 -8.80 13.87 -13.74
CA PRO A 31 -8.79 12.45 -14.13
C PRO A 31 -9.75 12.05 -15.28
N LEU A 32 -9.43 10.90 -15.91
CA LEU A 32 -10.17 10.21 -16.98
C LEU A 32 -10.68 8.85 -16.47
N ASP A 33 -11.94 8.52 -16.73
CA ASP A 33 -12.65 7.29 -16.32
C ASP A 33 -12.27 6.06 -17.16
N LEU A 34 -12.29 4.85 -16.57
CA LEU A 34 -12.44 3.59 -17.32
C LEU A 34 -13.04 2.44 -16.47
N PHE A 35 -14.13 1.85 -16.95
CA PHE A 35 -14.80 0.65 -16.42
C PHE A 35 -14.32 -0.64 -17.11
N GLY A 36 -14.55 -1.80 -16.47
CA GLY A 36 -14.63 -3.10 -17.14
C GLY A 36 -15.15 -4.24 -16.24
N SER A 37 -16.34 -4.77 -16.54
CA SER A 37 -16.93 -5.97 -15.89
C SER A 37 -16.39 -7.28 -16.49
N VAL A 38 -16.31 -8.33 -15.67
CA VAL A 38 -16.01 -9.71 -16.10
C VAL A 38 -17.18 -10.64 -15.78
N LYS A 39 -17.57 -11.47 -16.76
CA LYS A 39 -18.61 -12.52 -16.66
C LYS A 39 -18.07 -13.80 -16.01
N LYS A 40 -18.94 -14.48 -15.27
CA LYS A 40 -18.71 -15.76 -14.57
C LYS A 40 -19.01 -16.95 -15.49
N THR A 41 -18.13 -17.96 -15.49
CA THR A 41 -18.33 -19.24 -16.21
C THR A 41 -18.34 -20.39 -15.20
N GLU A 42 -19.29 -21.31 -15.32
CA GLU A 42 -19.42 -22.53 -14.51
C GLU A 42 -18.50 -23.66 -15.02
N VAL A 43 -17.96 -24.48 -14.09
CA VAL A 43 -17.07 -25.62 -14.41
C VAL A 43 -17.66 -26.93 -13.88
N LYS A 44 -17.66 -27.96 -14.74
CA LYS A 44 -18.01 -29.36 -14.42
C LYS A 44 -16.81 -30.09 -13.80
N LYS A 45 -17.11 -30.95 -12.84
CA LYS A 45 -16.14 -31.69 -12.02
C LYS A 45 -15.77 -33.02 -12.70
N ASP A 46 -14.49 -33.22 -13.02
CA ASP A 46 -13.97 -34.53 -13.43
C ASP A 46 -12.90 -35.03 -12.44
N ALA A 47 -12.88 -36.33 -12.21
CA ALA A 47 -12.14 -36.99 -11.14
C ALA A 47 -10.82 -37.58 -11.66
N GLY A 48 -9.73 -36.84 -11.50
CA GLY A 48 -8.37 -37.33 -11.81
C GLY A 48 -7.30 -36.52 -11.07
N ASN A 49 -6.37 -37.24 -10.42
CA ASN A 49 -5.16 -36.79 -9.69
C ASN A 49 -5.26 -35.45 -8.92
N PRO A 50 -5.25 -35.44 -7.57
CA PRO A 50 -5.51 -34.24 -6.78
C PRO A 50 -4.57 -33.06 -7.06
N GLU A 51 -3.35 -33.28 -7.57
CA GLU A 51 -2.42 -32.21 -7.95
C GLU A 51 -2.66 -31.64 -9.37
N SER A 52 -3.33 -32.40 -10.26
CA SER A 52 -3.67 -31.97 -11.62
C SER A 52 -5.15 -31.61 -11.80
N SER A 53 -5.88 -31.54 -10.69
CA SER A 53 -7.30 -31.31 -10.70
C SER A 53 -7.60 -29.81 -10.66
N ASP A 54 -8.58 -29.37 -11.44
CA ASP A 54 -9.04 -27.98 -11.52
C ASP A 54 -9.30 -27.37 -10.13
N TRP A 55 -9.79 -28.17 -9.17
CA TRP A 55 -10.01 -27.71 -7.79
C TRP A 55 -8.71 -27.30 -7.08
N TYR A 56 -7.60 -27.98 -7.32
CA TYR A 56 -6.33 -27.72 -6.63
C TYR A 56 -5.69 -26.45 -7.17
N SER A 57 -5.67 -26.28 -8.49
CA SER A 57 -5.23 -25.03 -9.11
C SER A 57 -6.10 -23.85 -8.68
N GLU A 58 -7.42 -24.04 -8.57
CA GLU A 58 -8.33 -23.02 -8.03
C GLU A 58 -8.06 -22.72 -6.55
N ALA A 59 -7.86 -23.75 -5.71
CA ALA A 59 -7.54 -23.58 -4.30
C ALA A 59 -6.21 -22.83 -4.10
N VAL A 60 -5.16 -23.20 -4.84
CA VAL A 60 -3.86 -22.50 -4.82
C VAL A 60 -4.02 -21.05 -5.28
N SER A 61 -4.75 -20.80 -6.37
CA SER A 61 -5.00 -19.43 -6.86
C SER A 61 -5.76 -18.60 -5.83
N ASN A 62 -6.75 -19.19 -5.14
CA ASN A 62 -7.51 -18.52 -4.10
C ASN A 62 -6.65 -18.22 -2.86
N ILE A 63 -5.76 -19.14 -2.47
CA ILE A 63 -4.77 -18.89 -1.41
C ILE A 63 -3.86 -17.72 -1.79
N GLN A 64 -3.29 -17.75 -3.00
CA GLN A 64 -2.40 -16.68 -3.49
C GLN A 64 -3.11 -15.32 -3.50
N LYS A 65 -4.37 -15.25 -3.94
CA LYS A 65 -5.16 -14.01 -3.89
C LYS A 65 -5.44 -13.56 -2.46
N ALA A 66 -5.74 -14.50 -1.56
CA ALA A 66 -6.00 -14.21 -0.16
C ALA A 66 -4.77 -13.66 0.59
N GLU A 67 -3.55 -13.89 0.09
CA GLU A 67 -2.32 -13.31 0.67
C GLU A 67 -2.27 -11.77 0.60
N TYR A 68 -3.15 -11.15 -0.20
CA TYR A 68 -3.24 -9.69 -0.34
C TYR A 68 -4.46 -9.10 0.39
N ASN A 69 -5.29 -9.94 1.01
CA ASN A 69 -6.51 -9.50 1.66
C ASN A 69 -6.23 -8.58 2.86
N VAL A 70 -7.13 -7.62 3.05
CA VAL A 70 -7.22 -6.82 4.25
C VAL A 70 -7.89 -7.65 5.34
N THR A 71 -7.24 -7.73 6.50
CA THR A 71 -7.72 -8.45 7.67
C THR A 71 -7.56 -7.59 8.91
N PHE A 72 -8.46 -7.74 9.88
CA PHE A 72 -8.28 -7.13 11.19
C PHE A 72 -7.31 -7.98 12.02
N SER A 73 -6.28 -7.35 12.58
CA SER A 73 -5.35 -7.99 13.53
C SER A 73 -5.73 -7.57 14.94
N GLU A 74 -6.13 -8.55 15.76
CA GLU A 74 -6.45 -8.31 17.17
C GLU A 74 -5.22 -7.84 17.96
N ASP A 75 -4.06 -8.46 17.72
CA ASP A 75 -2.80 -8.10 18.39
C ASP A 75 -2.39 -6.64 18.17
N MET A 76 -2.61 -6.13 16.96
CA MET A 76 -2.29 -4.75 16.60
C MET A 76 -3.49 -3.80 16.77
N ASN A 77 -4.67 -4.34 17.07
CA ASN A 77 -5.96 -3.63 17.06
C ASN A 77 -6.15 -2.75 15.81
N ALA A 78 -5.80 -3.29 14.63
CA ALA A 78 -5.77 -2.53 13.39
C ALA A 78 -6.03 -3.41 12.16
N PHE A 79 -6.57 -2.81 11.10
CA PHE A 79 -6.60 -3.44 9.79
C PHE A 79 -5.20 -3.48 9.19
N GLN A 80 -4.86 -4.60 8.56
CA GLN A 80 -3.60 -4.79 7.86
C GLN A 80 -3.79 -5.56 6.56
N SER A 81 -2.81 -5.46 5.67
CA SER A 81 -2.67 -6.39 4.54
C SER A 81 -1.21 -6.83 4.41
N PRO A 82 -0.95 -8.14 4.26
CA PRO A 82 0.35 -8.61 3.81
C PRO A 82 0.52 -8.38 2.31
N ASN A 83 1.77 -8.26 1.87
CA ASN A 83 2.14 -8.30 0.47
C ASN A 83 3.36 -9.20 0.33
N ARG A 84 3.11 -10.49 0.08
CA ARG A 84 4.15 -11.53 0.12
C ARG A 84 5.16 -11.35 -1.00
N ALA A 85 4.70 -11.04 -2.21
CA ALA A 85 5.56 -10.82 -3.38
C ALA A 85 6.65 -9.77 -3.12
N ASN A 86 6.32 -8.72 -2.36
CA ASN A 86 7.26 -7.64 -2.04
C ASN A 86 7.83 -7.73 -0.61
N ASN A 87 7.51 -8.79 0.14
CA ASN A 87 7.85 -8.95 1.56
C ASN A 87 7.46 -7.74 2.44
N MET A 88 6.34 -7.09 2.12
CA MET A 88 5.82 -5.93 2.85
C MET A 88 4.57 -6.27 3.65
N ARG A 89 4.28 -5.43 4.64
CA ARG A 89 3.02 -5.38 5.37
C ARG A 89 2.57 -3.93 5.46
N PHE A 90 1.27 -3.72 5.29
CA PHE A 90 0.63 -2.43 5.46
C PHE A 90 -0.31 -2.47 6.66
N ILE A 91 -0.26 -1.45 7.52
CA ILE A 91 -1.20 -1.25 8.64
C ILE A 91 -1.96 0.04 8.39
N TYR A 92 -3.28 -0.04 8.33
CA TYR A 92 -4.14 1.07 7.92
C TYR A 92 -4.57 1.93 9.10
N GLN A 93 -4.49 3.25 8.91
CA GLN A 93 -4.90 4.27 9.87
C GLN A 93 -5.90 5.21 9.19
N LYS A 94 -6.70 5.93 9.98
CA LYS A 94 -7.80 6.73 9.44
C LYS A 94 -7.32 7.82 8.46
N ASN A 95 -6.15 8.39 8.71
CA ASN A 95 -5.53 9.42 7.91
C ASN A 95 -4.29 8.92 7.15
N GLY A 96 -4.04 7.61 7.09
CA GLY A 96 -2.72 7.15 6.64
C GLY A 96 -2.50 5.64 6.67
N PHE A 97 -1.24 5.25 6.55
CA PHE A 97 -0.83 3.86 6.69
C PHE A 97 0.63 3.76 7.13
N THR A 98 0.98 2.64 7.75
CA THR A 98 2.36 2.24 7.96
C THR A 98 2.74 1.17 6.94
N ALA A 99 3.89 1.32 6.28
CA ALA A 99 4.55 0.27 5.52
C ALA A 99 5.78 -0.25 6.30
N MET A 100 5.96 -1.57 6.33
CA MET A 100 7.09 -2.21 6.99
C MET A 100 7.38 -3.59 6.40
N LEU A 101 8.51 -4.21 6.79
CA LEU A 101 8.80 -5.59 6.44
C LEU A 101 7.77 -6.56 7.04
N ARG A 102 7.41 -7.58 6.26
CA ARG A 102 6.61 -8.71 6.79
C ARG A 102 7.50 -9.69 7.57
N ASN A 103 8.70 -9.96 7.05
CA ASN A 103 9.70 -10.82 7.65
C ASN A 103 11.09 -10.25 7.34
N ASN A 104 11.95 -10.15 8.35
CA ASN A 104 13.33 -9.69 8.17
C ASN A 104 14.31 -10.83 7.87
N LYS A 105 13.86 -12.09 7.90
CA LYS A 105 14.64 -13.28 7.60
C LYS A 105 14.44 -13.72 6.16
N VAL A 106 15.50 -13.69 5.36
CA VAL A 106 15.53 -14.13 3.96
C VAL A 106 16.36 -15.41 3.83
N ALA A 107 15.77 -16.46 3.28
CA ALA A 107 16.47 -17.70 2.97
C ALA A 107 17.50 -17.46 1.85
N LEU A 108 18.74 -17.94 2.03
CA LEU A 108 19.79 -17.94 1.01
C LEU A 108 19.86 -19.29 0.26
N PHE A 109 18.74 -20.01 0.25
CA PHE A 109 18.58 -21.34 -0.34
C PHE A 109 17.14 -21.48 -0.87
N ASP A 110 16.91 -22.50 -1.69
CA ASP A 110 15.56 -22.83 -2.15
C ASP A 110 14.77 -23.49 -1.01
N GLU A 111 13.74 -22.81 -0.51
CA GLU A 111 12.89 -23.32 0.57
C GLU A 111 12.15 -24.62 0.21
N SER A 112 12.02 -24.94 -1.09
CA SER A 112 11.44 -26.18 -1.57
C SER A 112 12.43 -27.36 -1.62
N ASP A 113 13.73 -27.08 -1.53
CA ASP A 113 14.77 -28.11 -1.55
C ASP A 113 14.87 -28.82 -0.20
N LYS A 114 14.25 -30.01 -0.14
CA LYS A 114 14.25 -30.89 1.04
C LYS A 114 15.59 -31.57 1.32
N ALA A 115 16.56 -31.51 0.39
CA ALA A 115 17.88 -32.13 0.57
C ALA A 115 18.79 -31.31 1.49
N ILE A 116 18.46 -30.04 1.73
CA ILE A 116 19.27 -29.15 2.58
C ILE A 116 18.94 -29.43 4.05
N GLU A 117 19.88 -30.07 4.75
CA GLU A 117 19.79 -30.26 6.20
C GLU A 117 19.62 -28.92 6.93
N GLU A 118 18.84 -28.89 8.01
CA GLU A 118 18.50 -27.67 8.76
C GLU A 118 19.74 -26.87 9.19
N LYS A 119 20.80 -27.57 9.63
CA LYS A 119 22.07 -26.95 10.05
C LYS A 119 22.81 -26.21 8.93
N ASN A 120 22.50 -26.54 7.67
CA ASN A 120 23.11 -25.95 6.49
C ASN A 120 22.25 -24.82 5.90
N LYS A 121 21.04 -24.59 6.41
CA LYS A 121 20.18 -23.47 5.99
C LYS A 121 20.78 -22.16 6.45
N LYS A 122 21.24 -21.36 5.47
CA LYS A 122 21.77 -20.02 5.71
C LYS A 122 20.70 -18.98 5.47
N TYR A 123 20.66 -18.00 6.35
CA TYR A 123 19.73 -16.88 6.26
C TYR A 123 20.49 -15.57 6.25
N LYS A 124 19.93 -14.59 5.55
CA LYS A 124 20.30 -13.19 5.67
C LYS A 124 19.20 -12.48 6.45
N TYR A 125 19.61 -11.69 7.43
CA TYR A 125 18.70 -10.80 8.14
C TYR A 125 18.78 -9.41 7.51
N LEU A 126 17.62 -8.83 7.26
CA LEU A 126 17.45 -7.45 6.84
C LEU A 126 17.28 -6.58 8.07
N ASP A 127 17.76 -5.35 8.01
CA ASP A 127 17.44 -4.35 9.03
C ASP A 127 15.93 -4.07 8.96
N ASP A 128 15.28 -4.03 10.12
CA ASP A 128 13.88 -3.66 10.21
C ASP A 128 13.72 -2.20 9.77
N TRP A 129 12.74 -1.94 8.91
CA TRP A 129 12.38 -0.58 8.51
C TRP A 129 10.88 -0.39 8.60
N LYS A 130 10.51 0.87 8.84
CA LYS A 130 9.12 1.32 8.93
C LYS A 130 9.01 2.71 8.33
N ILE A 131 7.93 2.94 7.59
CA ILE A 131 7.55 4.25 7.06
C ILE A 131 6.10 4.49 7.47
N ASN A 132 5.84 5.60 8.15
CA ASN A 132 4.51 6.02 8.58
C ASN A 132 4.03 7.21 7.73
N PHE A 133 3.07 6.96 6.84
CA PHE A 133 2.48 7.99 5.98
C PHE A 133 1.19 8.53 6.59
N ASN A 134 1.07 9.85 6.67
CA ASN A 134 -0.09 10.54 7.18
C ASN A 134 -0.50 11.68 6.24
N LEU A 135 -1.75 11.68 5.81
CA LEU A 135 -2.38 12.82 5.16
C LEU A 135 -2.64 13.91 6.22
N GLU A 136 -1.94 15.03 6.12
CA GLU A 136 -2.08 16.17 7.01
C GLU A 136 -3.12 17.18 6.51
N GLY A 137 -3.38 17.23 5.20
CA GLY A 137 -4.36 18.17 4.66
C GLY A 137 -4.66 18.03 3.18
N VAL A 138 -5.77 18.63 2.78
CA VAL A 138 -6.20 18.81 1.38
C VAL A 138 -6.61 20.26 1.22
N SER A 139 -6.00 20.99 0.28
CA SER A 139 -6.25 22.43 0.11
C SER A 139 -6.08 22.90 -1.34
N LYS A 140 -6.52 24.11 -1.66
CA LYS A 140 -6.08 24.83 -2.88
C LYS A 140 -5.28 26.10 -2.59
N HIS A 141 -4.84 26.26 -1.34
CA HIS A 141 -4.02 27.38 -0.88
C HIS A 141 -2.56 26.95 -0.71
N LEU A 142 -1.62 27.80 -1.14
CA LEU A 142 -0.17 27.55 -1.00
C LEU A 142 0.28 27.45 0.47
N ASN A 143 -0.32 28.23 1.37
CA ASN A 143 0.06 28.33 2.79
C ASN A 143 -1.14 28.06 3.70
N SER A 144 -1.77 26.90 3.57
CA SER A 144 -2.98 26.58 4.35
C SER A 144 -2.63 26.26 5.81
N THR A 145 -2.71 27.27 6.69
CA THR A 145 -2.92 27.12 8.14
C THR A 145 -4.41 26.96 8.49
N ILE A 146 -5.29 26.96 7.48
CA ILE A 146 -6.73 26.81 7.66
C ILE A 146 -7.04 25.37 8.11
N GLU A 147 -7.83 25.24 9.18
CA GLU A 147 -8.45 23.99 9.63
C GLU A 147 -9.23 23.37 8.45
N ASN A 148 -8.62 22.39 7.78
CA ASN A 148 -9.24 21.68 6.69
C ASN A 148 -9.89 20.41 7.26
N ASN A 149 -11.22 20.41 7.39
CA ASN A 149 -12.03 19.25 7.81
C ASN A 149 -12.04 18.10 6.78
N TYR A 150 -11.05 18.02 5.89
CA TYR A 150 -10.88 16.94 4.92
C TYR A 150 -10.28 15.69 5.56
N THR A 151 -9.44 15.85 6.58
CA THR A 151 -8.72 14.77 7.25
C THR A 151 -9.38 14.33 8.56
N ASP A 152 -10.50 14.96 8.95
CA ASP A 152 -11.29 14.52 10.08
C ASP A 152 -12.17 13.32 9.68
N PHE A 153 -11.77 12.15 10.16
CA PHE A 153 -12.50 10.90 10.02
C PHE A 153 -13.01 10.41 11.40
N SER A 154 -13.17 11.32 12.36
CA SER A 154 -13.77 11.01 13.65
C SER A 154 -15.20 10.50 13.46
N GLY A 155 -15.56 9.40 14.12
CA GLY A 155 -16.85 8.73 13.91
C GLY A 155 -16.99 7.92 12.61
N ASN A 156 -16.06 8.01 11.65
CA ASN A 156 -16.07 7.17 10.45
C ASN A 156 -15.42 5.80 10.72
N GLU A 157 -15.95 4.76 10.09
CA GLU A 157 -15.41 3.40 10.13
C GLU A 157 -14.76 3.02 8.80
N PHE A 158 -13.89 2.01 8.85
CA PHE A 158 -13.33 1.44 7.63
C PHE A 158 -14.37 0.58 6.91
N ASN A 159 -14.48 0.76 5.61
CA ASN A 159 -15.16 -0.16 4.72
C ASN A 159 -14.12 -1.11 4.11
N THR A 160 -14.28 -2.42 4.35
CA THR A 160 -13.34 -3.46 3.92
C THR A 160 -13.98 -4.41 2.91
N GLY A 161 -13.18 -4.87 1.97
CA GLY A 161 -13.55 -5.96 1.07
C GLY A 161 -12.31 -6.58 0.45
N ASN A 162 -12.16 -7.91 0.49
CA ASN A 162 -10.99 -8.65 -0.02
C ASN A 162 -9.67 -7.87 0.13
N ASN A 163 -9.06 -7.45 -0.97
CA ASN A 163 -7.78 -6.76 -1.04
C ASN A 163 -7.89 -5.22 -1.00
N GLN A 164 -9.04 -4.69 -0.60
CA GLN A 164 -9.37 -3.28 -0.58
C GLN A 164 -9.86 -2.84 0.80
N ILE A 165 -9.47 -1.63 1.19
CA ILE A 165 -10.01 -0.95 2.36
C ILE A 165 -10.14 0.53 2.05
N SER A 166 -11.20 1.15 2.55
CA SER A 166 -11.42 2.58 2.40
C SER A 166 -11.95 3.20 3.67
N ILE A 167 -11.71 4.49 3.82
CA ILE A 167 -12.33 5.32 4.84
C ILE A 167 -12.78 6.61 4.17
N GLU A 168 -13.95 7.10 4.57
CA GLU A 168 -14.53 8.28 3.95
C GLU A 168 -15.29 9.14 4.92
N ASN A 169 -15.21 10.46 4.71
CA ASN A 169 -16.09 11.45 5.31
C ASN A 169 -16.89 12.16 4.21
N VAL A 170 -17.50 13.30 4.52
CA VAL A 170 -18.29 14.10 3.56
C VAL A 170 -17.44 14.71 2.44
N ASN A 171 -16.15 14.97 2.69
CA ASN A 171 -15.26 15.73 1.80
C ASN A 171 -14.27 14.86 1.02
N LEU A 172 -13.86 13.73 1.59
CA LEU A 172 -12.75 12.90 1.10
C LEU A 172 -13.05 11.42 1.33
N ARG A 173 -12.63 10.59 0.38
CA ARG A 173 -12.44 9.15 0.57
C ARG A 173 -10.97 8.82 0.30
N ILE A 174 -10.36 8.06 1.22
CA ILE A 174 -9.06 7.43 1.03
C ILE A 174 -9.34 5.95 0.77
N GLN A 175 -8.79 5.41 -0.30
CA GLN A 175 -8.95 4.02 -0.67
C GLN A 175 -7.60 3.37 -0.93
N TYR A 176 -7.44 2.16 -0.41
CA TYR A 176 -6.24 1.36 -0.54
C TYR A 176 -6.59 0.06 -1.27
N THR A 177 -5.79 -0.32 -2.26
CA THR A 177 -5.91 -1.60 -2.96
C THR A 177 -4.54 -2.28 -2.95
N ASN A 178 -4.48 -3.51 -2.45
CA ASN A 178 -3.24 -4.28 -2.35
C ASN A 178 -3.26 -5.44 -3.36
N ASP A 179 -2.17 -5.63 -4.09
CA ASP A 179 -2.02 -6.71 -5.06
C ASP A 179 -0.55 -7.15 -5.16
N GLU A 180 -0.22 -8.04 -6.09
CA GLU A 180 1.13 -8.55 -6.29
C GLU A 180 2.18 -7.45 -6.57
N LYS A 181 1.78 -6.31 -7.15
CA LYS A 181 2.69 -5.20 -7.49
C LYS A 181 2.99 -4.31 -6.29
N GLY A 182 2.10 -4.31 -5.28
CA GLY A 182 2.23 -3.46 -4.11
C GLY A 182 0.89 -3.01 -3.56
N MET A 183 0.92 -1.92 -2.78
CA MET A 183 -0.29 -1.24 -2.33
C MET A 183 -0.42 0.10 -3.08
N ARG A 184 -1.61 0.34 -3.63
CA ARG A 184 -2.01 1.57 -4.29
C ARG A 184 -2.95 2.36 -3.38
N GLN A 185 -2.69 3.65 -3.23
CA GLN A 185 -3.54 4.59 -2.49
C GLN A 185 -4.22 5.57 -3.47
N ASP A 186 -5.52 5.75 -3.29
CA ASP A 186 -6.35 6.72 -4.00
C ASP A 186 -6.91 7.77 -3.04
N PHE A 187 -6.99 9.00 -3.52
CA PHE A 187 -7.70 10.10 -2.86
C PHE A 187 -8.85 10.57 -3.75
N ILE A 188 -10.08 10.38 -3.29
CA ILE A 188 -11.29 10.80 -4.00
C ILE A 188 -11.85 12.01 -3.28
N VAL A 189 -11.61 13.19 -3.84
CA VAL A 189 -12.10 14.48 -3.33
C VAL A 189 -13.56 14.65 -3.77
N LYS A 190 -14.49 14.62 -2.80
CA LYS A 190 -15.94 14.69 -3.05
C LYS A 190 -16.43 16.12 -3.16
N ASN A 191 -15.88 17.01 -2.33
CA ASN A 191 -16.17 18.44 -2.35
C ASN A 191 -14.91 19.21 -2.73
N LYS A 192 -15.08 20.28 -3.51
CA LYS A 192 -13.97 21.16 -3.90
C LYS A 192 -13.43 21.89 -2.66
N PRO A 193 -12.12 21.81 -2.33
CA PRO A 193 -11.55 22.62 -1.27
C PRO A 193 -11.60 24.10 -1.62
N GLU A 194 -11.64 24.96 -0.60
CA GLU A 194 -11.62 26.41 -0.79
C GLU A 194 -10.34 26.87 -1.50
N GLY A 195 -10.47 27.95 -2.26
CA GLY A 195 -9.39 28.57 -3.02
C GLY A 195 -9.41 28.27 -4.53
N ASP A 196 -8.59 29.04 -5.25
CA ASP A 196 -8.51 29.02 -6.70
C ASP A 196 -7.20 28.44 -7.25
N GLY A 197 -6.28 28.04 -6.37
CA GLY A 197 -5.02 27.41 -6.75
C GLY A 197 -5.18 25.99 -7.28
N GLN A 198 -4.08 25.27 -7.38
CA GLN A 198 -4.11 23.84 -7.70
C GLN A 198 -4.49 23.01 -6.47
N LEU A 199 -5.13 21.86 -6.67
CA LEU A 199 -5.43 20.91 -5.60
C LEU A 199 -4.12 20.38 -5.03
N ARG A 200 -3.90 20.59 -3.73
CA ARG A 200 -2.74 20.10 -2.99
C ARG A 200 -3.15 19.06 -1.95
N LEU A 201 -2.44 17.94 -1.93
CA LEU A 201 -2.45 16.98 -0.82
C LEU A 201 -1.17 17.20 -0.01
N ASN A 202 -1.28 17.33 1.30
CA ASN A 202 -0.13 17.44 2.20
C ASN A 202 0.03 16.10 2.92
N ILE A 203 1.13 15.40 2.67
CA ILE A 203 1.43 14.10 3.29
C ILE A 203 2.74 14.23 4.06
N ASN A 204 2.77 13.70 5.28
CA ASN A 204 3.98 13.54 6.07
C ASN A 204 4.41 12.08 6.07
N ALA A 205 5.71 11.83 5.91
CA ALA A 205 6.31 10.51 5.95
C ALA A 205 7.34 10.42 7.08
N ASP A 206 6.96 9.80 8.20
CA ASP A 206 7.84 9.61 9.35
C ASP A 206 8.61 8.29 9.23
N THR A 207 9.94 8.38 9.16
CA THR A 207 10.84 7.25 8.95
C THR A 207 12.29 7.62 9.26
N GLU A 208 13.10 6.62 9.62
CA GLU A 208 14.56 6.74 9.73
C GLU A 208 15.27 6.59 8.38
N LEU A 209 14.55 6.17 7.33
CA LEU A 209 15.12 6.01 6.00
C LEU A 209 15.32 7.38 5.34
N LYS A 210 16.39 7.47 4.56
CA LYS A 210 16.63 8.64 3.71
C LYS A 210 15.61 8.69 2.58
N MET A 211 14.87 9.80 2.56
CA MET A 211 13.89 10.11 1.52
C MET A 211 14.58 10.76 0.31
N ILE A 212 14.39 10.18 -0.87
CA ILE A 212 14.90 10.66 -2.14
C ILE A 212 13.70 10.96 -3.04
N THR A 213 13.59 12.22 -3.47
CA THR A 213 12.51 12.70 -4.35
C THR A 213 13.01 12.75 -5.80
N GLY A 214 12.33 12.03 -6.69
CA GLY A 214 12.47 12.13 -8.14
C GLY A 214 11.33 12.95 -8.75
N ALA A 215 11.32 13.08 -10.08
CA ALA A 215 10.28 13.80 -10.81
C ALA A 215 8.89 13.16 -10.61
N ASP A 216 8.83 11.82 -10.67
CA ASP A 216 7.58 11.04 -10.67
C ASP A 216 7.50 10.03 -9.52
N ALA A 217 8.50 9.99 -8.64
CA ALA A 217 8.62 8.95 -7.64
C ALA A 217 9.26 9.46 -6.34
N LEU A 218 8.83 8.85 -5.24
CA LEU A 218 9.44 8.97 -3.93
C LEU A 218 10.10 7.65 -3.57
N MET A 219 11.38 7.68 -3.21
CA MET A 219 12.14 6.50 -2.81
C MET A 219 12.65 6.66 -1.38
N PHE A 220 12.72 5.56 -0.64
CA PHE A 220 13.31 5.51 0.70
C PHE A 220 14.49 4.54 0.67
N LYS A 221 15.62 4.97 1.20
CA LYS A 221 16.85 4.18 1.24
C LYS A 221 17.47 4.18 2.63
N ASP A 222 18.07 3.07 3.02
CA ASP A 222 18.95 3.02 4.19
C ASP A 222 20.26 3.79 3.90
N ASP A 223 20.70 4.59 4.88
CA ASP A 223 21.96 5.35 4.84
C ASP A 223 23.19 4.47 5.06
N LYS A 224 23.03 3.24 5.55
CA LYS A 224 24.15 2.31 5.85
C LYS A 224 24.83 1.68 4.62
N GLU A 225 24.52 2.13 3.40
CA GLU A 225 25.26 1.72 2.19
C GLU A 225 26.20 2.86 1.73
N ILE A 226 27.46 2.82 2.19
CA ILE A 226 28.65 3.33 1.47
C ILE A 226 29.37 2.12 0.87
#